data_AF-A0A1X4HT39-F1
#
_entry.id   AF-A0A1X4HT39-F1
#
_cell.length_a   1.000
_cell.length_b   1.000
_cell.length_c   1.000
_cell.angle_alpha   90.00
_cell.angle_beta   90.00
_cell.angle_gamma   90.00
#
_symmetry.space_group_name_H-M   'P 1'
#
loop_
_entity.id
_entity.type
_entity.pdbx_description
1 polymer ?
#
loop_
_entity_poly.entity_id
_entity_poly.type
_entity_poly.pdbx_seq_one_letter_code
_entity_poly.pdbx_strand_id
1 'polypeptide(L)'
;RDPLEALTDGAAPGVGFLTGWTRDEYRLWLVPGGLVERVDRLGAVALAGAMARCHCGGEVPRGYRALLPDAGTAELVGQLVTDHLLRVPLHRLADGRQDPSYVYEFAWPSRRPGMGACHALELGFVFDSGDEPDARKLAGEGAPQDLADAMHGAWVRFVTDGSPGWERWDAHHPVQVYGDGDPHVEHGPRDRELALWTTPAPEDPAPAPPPELRSVVRRLRRVGALRRD
;
A
#
# COMPACT_ATOMS: atom_id res chain seq x y z
N ARG A 1 12.24 -12.79 14.76
CA ARG A 1 12.12 -12.93 13.28
C ARG A 1 11.06 -11.92 12.84
N ASP A 2 11.25 -11.28 11.70
CA ASP A 2 10.22 -10.42 11.12
C ASP A 2 8.98 -11.27 10.75
N PRO A 3 7.74 -10.82 11.02
CA PRO A 3 6.54 -11.61 10.73
C PRO A 3 6.33 -11.92 9.25
N LEU A 4 6.67 -10.99 8.35
CA LEU A 4 6.54 -11.21 6.91
C LEU A 4 7.50 -12.32 6.48
N GLU A 5 8.77 -12.24 6.88
CA GLU A 5 9.78 -13.28 6.62
C GLU A 5 9.31 -14.65 7.15
N ALA A 6 8.78 -14.70 8.38
CA ALA A 6 8.31 -15.95 8.96
C ALA A 6 7.17 -16.57 8.12
N LEU A 7 6.22 -15.76 7.67
CA LEU A 7 5.06 -16.23 6.91
C LEU A 7 5.44 -16.66 5.48
N THR A 8 6.36 -15.95 4.83
CA THR A 8 6.88 -16.35 3.51
C THR A 8 7.77 -17.59 3.58
N ASP A 9 8.43 -17.83 4.72
CA ASP A 9 9.18 -19.05 5.00
C ASP A 9 8.29 -20.26 5.39
N GLY A 10 6.96 -20.09 5.36
CA GLY A 10 6.01 -21.17 5.61
C GLY A 10 5.70 -21.43 7.08
N ALA A 11 5.77 -20.42 7.96
CA ALA A 11 5.41 -20.57 9.38
C ALA A 11 3.93 -20.89 9.64
N ALA A 12 3.05 -20.80 8.63
CA ALA A 12 1.61 -21.07 8.76
C ALA A 12 1.10 -22.01 7.64
N PRO A 13 1.59 -23.26 7.59
CA PRO A 13 1.23 -24.20 6.52
C PRO A 13 -0.25 -24.61 6.61
N GLY A 14 -0.92 -24.67 5.47
CA GLY A 14 -2.32 -25.09 5.36
C GLY A 14 -3.34 -24.07 5.86
N VAL A 15 -2.90 -22.85 6.20
CA VAL A 15 -3.79 -21.74 6.58
C VAL A 15 -4.11 -20.95 5.33
N GLY A 16 -5.38 -20.92 4.90
CA GLY A 16 -5.82 -20.06 3.80
C GLY A 16 -5.69 -18.57 4.12
N PHE A 17 -5.51 -17.72 3.10
CA PHE A 17 -5.33 -16.29 3.29
C PHE A 17 -6.30 -15.47 2.44
N LEU A 18 -7.19 -14.72 3.08
CA LEU A 18 -8.03 -13.71 2.47
C LEU A 18 -7.63 -12.36 3.05
N THR A 19 -7.26 -11.41 2.20
CA THR A 19 -6.82 -10.08 2.61
C THR A 19 -7.32 -9.02 1.63
N GLY A 20 -7.26 -7.77 2.04
CA GLY A 20 -7.62 -6.66 1.18
C GLY A 20 -7.29 -5.32 1.81
N TRP A 21 -7.64 -4.27 1.09
CA TRP A 21 -7.47 -2.89 1.52
C TRP A 21 -8.62 -2.04 1.02
N THR A 22 -8.78 -0.87 1.62
CA THR A 22 -9.66 0.18 1.11
C THR A 22 -8.90 1.07 0.11
N ARG A 23 -9.57 1.58 -0.93
CA ARG A 23 -8.93 2.37 -2.00
C ARG A 23 -8.30 3.67 -1.47
N ASP A 24 -8.93 4.28 -0.47
CA ASP A 24 -8.54 5.55 0.11
C ASP A 24 -8.22 5.43 1.61
N GLU A 25 -7.60 4.32 2.04
CA GLU A 25 -7.21 4.02 3.44
C GLU A 25 -6.93 5.28 4.28
N TYR A 26 -5.99 6.10 3.80
CA TYR A 26 -5.47 7.28 4.47
C TYR A 26 -6.54 8.33 4.88
N ARG A 27 -7.69 8.35 4.21
CA ARG A 27 -8.70 9.41 4.38
C ARG A 27 -9.30 9.45 5.78
N LEU A 28 -9.40 8.32 6.49
CA LEU A 28 -9.88 8.30 7.87
C LEU A 28 -9.00 9.16 8.80
N TRP A 29 -7.71 9.29 8.51
CA TRP A 29 -6.81 10.10 9.36
C TRP A 29 -6.67 11.53 8.87
N LEU A 30 -6.87 11.79 7.58
CA LEU A 30 -6.71 13.15 7.03
C LEU A 30 -7.99 13.97 7.04
N VAL A 31 -9.15 13.34 6.87
CA VAL A 31 -10.43 14.06 6.72
C VAL A 31 -10.96 14.53 8.07
N PRO A 32 -11.05 13.68 9.13
CA PRO A 32 -11.42 14.16 10.45
C PRO A 32 -10.46 15.24 10.95
N GLY A 33 -11.00 16.40 11.31
CA GLY A 33 -10.23 17.54 11.77
C GLY A 33 -9.57 18.39 10.67
N GLY A 34 -9.83 18.14 9.38
CA GLY A 34 -9.37 19.01 8.29
C GLY A 34 -7.85 19.03 8.13
N LEU A 35 -7.24 17.84 8.10
CA LEU A 35 -5.81 17.68 7.82
C LEU A 35 -5.52 17.67 6.32
N VAL A 36 -6.48 17.33 5.46
CA VAL A 36 -6.34 17.38 3.99
C VAL A 36 -5.79 18.74 3.55
N GLU A 37 -6.48 19.83 3.90
CA GLU A 37 -6.09 21.18 3.47
C GLU A 37 -4.77 21.62 4.11
N ARG A 38 -4.45 21.11 5.31
CA ARG A 38 -3.16 21.38 5.96
C ARG A 38 -2.00 20.71 5.24
N VAL A 39 -2.17 19.44 4.87
CA VAL A 39 -1.16 18.68 4.12
C VAL A 39 -0.99 19.28 2.73
N ASP A 40 -2.07 19.68 2.06
CA ASP A 40 -2.01 20.37 0.77
C ASP A 40 -1.23 21.69 0.86
N ARG A 41 -1.48 22.50 1.88
CA ARG A 41 -0.73 23.75 2.08
C ARG A 41 0.75 23.54 2.39
N LEU A 42 1.11 22.43 3.05
CA LEU A 42 2.50 22.11 3.34
C LEU A 42 3.27 21.64 2.11
N GLY A 43 2.58 21.10 1.09
CA GLY A 43 3.15 20.77 -0.20
C GLY A 43 4.42 19.91 -0.10
N ALA A 44 5.52 20.43 -0.63
CA ALA A 44 6.81 19.75 -0.64
C ALA A 44 7.32 19.35 0.76
N VAL A 45 6.97 20.09 1.82
CA VAL A 45 7.37 19.75 3.20
C VAL A 45 6.66 18.49 3.68
N ALA A 46 5.35 18.38 3.44
CA ALA A 46 4.60 17.18 3.81
C ALA A 46 5.10 15.95 3.04
N LEU A 47 5.40 16.14 1.74
CA LEU A 47 5.95 15.08 0.91
C LEU A 47 7.33 14.63 1.39
N ALA A 48 8.22 15.55 1.77
CA ALA A 48 9.53 15.20 2.34
C ALA A 48 9.39 14.42 3.65
N GLY A 49 8.42 14.79 4.50
CA GLY A 49 8.08 14.03 5.70
C GLY A 49 7.58 12.61 5.40
N ALA A 50 6.72 12.47 4.38
CA ALA A 50 6.24 11.16 3.92
C ALA A 50 7.38 10.29 3.39
N MET A 51 8.27 10.85 2.58
CA MET A 51 9.46 10.16 2.08
C MET A 51 10.36 9.66 3.21
N ALA A 52 10.61 10.51 4.21
CA ALA A 52 11.42 10.13 5.37
C ALA A 52 10.76 9.00 6.17
N ARG A 53 9.43 9.05 6.34
CA ARG A 53 8.66 8.02 7.04
C ARG A 53 8.60 6.69 6.28
N CYS A 54 8.50 6.74 4.96
CA CYS A 54 8.39 5.56 4.10
C CYS A 54 9.75 5.07 3.58
N HIS A 55 10.85 5.68 4.04
CA HIS A 55 12.22 5.35 3.67
C HIS A 55 12.43 5.27 2.14
N CYS A 56 11.82 6.18 1.38
CA CYS A 56 11.85 6.15 -0.08
C CYS A 56 12.60 7.35 -0.69
N GLY A 57 13.27 7.10 -1.82
CA GLY A 57 13.91 8.14 -2.63
C GLY A 57 12.91 8.99 -3.42
N GLY A 58 13.41 10.05 -4.06
CA GLY A 58 12.57 10.99 -4.81
C GLY A 58 11.84 10.40 -6.03
N GLU A 59 12.26 9.23 -6.53
CA GLU A 59 11.61 8.56 -7.67
C GLU A 59 10.20 8.09 -7.34
N VAL A 60 9.96 7.57 -6.13
CA VAL A 60 8.63 7.10 -5.70
C VAL A 60 7.57 8.21 -5.81
N PRO A 61 7.70 9.37 -5.13
CA PRO A 61 6.72 10.43 -5.25
C PRO A 61 6.72 11.14 -6.62
N ARG A 62 7.76 11.01 -7.45
CA ARG A 62 7.69 11.45 -8.86
C ARG A 62 6.80 10.51 -9.66
N GLY A 63 6.92 9.21 -9.44
CA GLY A 63 6.05 8.19 -10.02
C GLY A 63 4.58 8.40 -9.67
N TYR A 64 4.25 8.62 -8.38
CA TYR A 64 2.87 8.92 -8.00
C TYR A 64 2.31 10.17 -8.69
N ARG A 65 3.10 11.25 -8.82
CA ARG A 65 2.66 12.44 -9.57
C ARG A 65 2.40 12.15 -11.05
N ALA A 66 3.16 11.24 -11.64
CA ALA A 66 2.96 10.85 -13.03
C ALA A 66 1.73 9.95 -13.22
N LEU A 67 1.43 9.09 -12.24
CA LEU A 67 0.26 8.21 -12.24
C LEU A 67 -1.04 8.96 -11.87
N LEU A 68 -0.93 9.99 -11.03
CA LEU A 68 -2.04 10.78 -10.50
C LEU A 68 -1.79 12.28 -10.75
N PRO A 69 -1.87 12.74 -12.02
CA PRO A 69 -1.50 14.12 -12.39
C PRO A 69 -2.39 15.20 -11.76
N ASP A 70 -3.63 14.85 -11.43
CA ASP A 70 -4.61 15.76 -10.85
C ASP A 70 -4.67 15.71 -9.31
N ALA A 71 -3.90 14.80 -8.68
CA ALA A 71 -3.93 14.60 -7.24
C ALA A 71 -3.23 15.74 -6.48
N GLY A 72 -3.88 16.19 -5.41
CA GLY A 72 -3.30 17.10 -4.42
C GLY A 72 -2.17 16.45 -3.62
N THR A 73 -1.44 17.25 -2.83
CA THR A 73 -0.34 16.71 -1.99
C THR A 73 -0.87 15.74 -0.94
N ALA A 74 -2.04 16.01 -0.36
CA ALA A 74 -2.65 15.13 0.62
C ALA A 74 -2.96 13.75 0.07
N GLU A 75 -3.44 13.67 -1.17
CA GLU A 75 -3.71 12.41 -1.85
C GLU A 75 -2.42 11.67 -2.22
N LEU A 76 -1.43 12.37 -2.77
CA LEU A 76 -0.13 11.76 -3.09
C LEU A 76 0.56 11.18 -1.84
N VAL A 77 0.58 11.95 -0.74
CA VAL A 77 1.11 11.48 0.54
C VAL A 77 0.29 10.31 1.08
N GLY A 78 -1.04 10.41 0.99
CA GLY A 78 -1.95 9.36 1.41
C GLY A 78 -1.69 8.03 0.72
N GLN A 79 -1.71 8.02 -0.62
CA GLN A 79 -1.47 6.82 -1.42
C GLN A 79 -0.06 6.25 -1.18
N LEU A 80 0.97 7.10 -1.15
CA LEU A 80 2.34 6.68 -0.87
C LEU A 80 2.47 6.00 0.49
N VAL A 81 1.88 6.59 1.54
CA VAL A 81 1.94 6.03 2.90
C VAL A 81 1.12 4.74 3.00
N THR A 82 -0.05 4.69 2.38
CA THR A 82 -0.89 3.48 2.31
C THR A 82 -0.15 2.34 1.63
N ASP A 83 0.49 2.59 0.49
CA ASP A 83 1.20 1.53 -0.23
C ASP A 83 2.40 1.02 0.56
N HIS A 84 3.17 1.93 1.16
CA HIS A 84 4.32 1.55 1.98
C HIS A 84 3.94 0.68 3.19
N LEU A 85 2.91 1.08 3.93
CA LEU A 85 2.55 0.44 5.20
C LEU A 85 1.67 -0.78 5.03
N LEU A 86 0.90 -0.85 3.94
CA LEU A 86 -0.15 -1.87 3.76
C LEU A 86 0.02 -2.65 2.46
N ARG A 87 -0.10 -2.00 1.30
CA ARG A 87 -0.24 -2.74 0.03
C ARG A 87 1.05 -3.46 -0.39
N VAL A 88 2.22 -2.82 -0.25
CA VAL A 88 3.52 -3.45 -0.53
C VAL A 88 3.78 -4.70 0.33
N PRO A 89 3.68 -4.67 1.67
CA PRO A 89 3.90 -5.88 2.47
C PRO A 89 2.83 -6.95 2.24
N LEU A 90 1.57 -6.58 1.98
CA LEU A 90 0.51 -7.56 1.66
C LEU A 90 0.73 -8.25 0.31
N HIS A 91 1.18 -7.53 -0.72
CA HIS A 91 1.58 -8.13 -2.00
C HIS A 91 2.74 -9.11 -1.80
N ARG A 92 3.80 -8.69 -1.09
CA ARG A 92 4.95 -9.57 -0.80
C ARG A 92 4.53 -10.84 -0.05
N LEU A 93 3.58 -10.71 0.88
CA LEU A 93 3.04 -11.86 1.60
C LEU A 93 2.25 -12.77 0.65
N ALA A 94 1.36 -12.22 -0.18
CA ALA A 94 0.56 -12.99 -1.12
C ALA A 94 1.44 -13.70 -2.16
N ASP A 95 2.49 -13.05 -2.67
CA ASP A 95 3.47 -13.61 -3.62
C ASP A 95 4.34 -14.71 -3.00
N GLY A 96 4.76 -14.53 -1.75
CA GLY A 96 5.69 -15.45 -1.08
C GLY A 96 5.02 -16.70 -0.51
N ARG A 97 3.69 -16.72 -0.40
CA ARG A 97 2.95 -17.84 0.18
C ARG A 97 2.78 -18.98 -0.82
N GLN A 98 2.93 -20.21 -0.33
CA GLN A 98 2.66 -21.43 -1.11
C GLN A 98 1.19 -21.84 -1.05
N ASP A 99 0.52 -21.55 0.07
CA ASP A 99 -0.90 -21.78 0.26
C ASP A 99 -1.75 -20.70 -0.44
N PRO A 100 -3.01 -21.00 -0.83
CA PRO A 100 -3.85 -20.04 -1.55
C PRO A 100 -4.00 -18.71 -0.83
N SER A 101 -3.86 -17.63 -1.61
CA SER A 101 -4.15 -16.26 -1.21
C SER A 101 -5.26 -15.70 -2.10
N TYR A 102 -6.15 -14.90 -1.52
CA TYR A 102 -7.22 -14.18 -2.23
C TYR A 102 -7.18 -12.72 -1.78
N VAL A 103 -7.21 -11.81 -2.75
CA VAL A 103 -7.05 -10.37 -2.50
C VAL A 103 -8.27 -9.61 -2.96
N TYR A 104 -8.69 -8.61 -2.20
CA TYR A 104 -9.76 -7.68 -2.58
C TYR A 104 -9.38 -6.21 -2.38
N GLU A 105 -10.02 -5.33 -3.14
CA GLU A 105 -10.01 -3.89 -2.91
C GLU A 105 -11.44 -3.42 -2.64
N PHE A 106 -11.65 -2.77 -1.50
CA PHE A 106 -12.89 -2.06 -1.21
C PHE A 106 -12.80 -0.63 -1.75
N ALA A 107 -13.62 -0.31 -2.74
CA ALA A 107 -13.59 0.92 -3.51
C ALA A 107 -14.89 1.75 -3.45
N TRP A 108 -15.95 1.22 -2.82
CA TRP A 108 -17.19 1.97 -2.63
C TRP A 108 -16.95 3.18 -1.72
N PRO A 109 -17.31 4.41 -2.15
CA PRO A 109 -17.03 5.60 -1.38
C PRO A 109 -18.06 5.80 -0.27
N SER A 110 -17.57 6.15 0.92
CA SER A 110 -18.42 6.66 1.99
C SER A 110 -19.24 7.88 1.51
N ARG A 111 -20.50 7.95 1.94
CA ARG A 111 -21.38 9.11 1.75
C ARG A 111 -21.06 10.26 2.69
N ARG A 112 -20.09 10.08 3.60
CA ARG A 112 -19.55 11.17 4.42
C ARG A 112 -18.62 12.02 3.53
N PRO A 113 -18.79 13.37 3.53
CA PRO A 113 -18.01 14.24 2.67
C PRO A 113 -16.50 14.01 2.79
N GLY A 114 -15.85 13.78 1.65
CA GLY A 114 -14.40 13.65 1.55
C GLY A 114 -13.82 12.35 2.11
N MET A 115 -14.60 11.46 2.73
CA MET A 115 -14.08 10.22 3.34
C MET A 115 -13.66 9.18 2.30
N GLY A 116 -14.28 9.13 1.11
CA GLY A 116 -13.94 8.14 0.08
C GLY A 116 -14.07 6.70 0.61
N ALA A 117 -13.33 5.76 0.03
CA ALA A 117 -13.23 4.40 0.56
C ALA A 117 -12.16 4.36 1.66
N CYS A 118 -12.44 4.98 2.81
CA CYS A 118 -11.48 5.12 3.91
C CYS A 118 -11.28 3.83 4.71
N HIS A 119 -10.22 3.82 5.52
CA HIS A 119 -9.94 2.76 6.49
C HIS A 119 -11.16 2.31 7.30
N ALA A 120 -11.29 1.00 7.46
CA ALA A 120 -12.32 0.31 8.24
C ALA A 120 -13.77 0.49 7.74
N LEU A 121 -13.99 1.19 6.62
CA LEU A 121 -15.32 1.39 6.05
C LEU A 121 -15.97 0.07 5.62
N GLU A 122 -15.15 -0.84 5.09
CA GLU A 122 -15.55 -2.15 4.60
C GLU A 122 -16.10 -3.06 5.70
N LEU A 123 -15.76 -2.82 6.98
CA LEU A 123 -16.20 -3.68 8.08
C LEU A 123 -17.72 -3.76 8.18
N GLY A 124 -18.43 -2.66 7.93
CA GLY A 124 -19.89 -2.66 7.89
C GLY A 124 -20.47 -3.62 6.84
N PHE A 125 -19.75 -3.84 5.75
CA PHE A 125 -20.12 -4.75 4.65
C PHE A 125 -19.66 -6.18 4.93
N VAL A 126 -18.46 -6.36 5.48
CA VAL A 126 -17.95 -7.69 5.88
C VAL A 126 -18.87 -8.35 6.90
N PHE A 127 -19.38 -7.60 7.86
CA PHE A 127 -20.23 -8.12 8.93
C PHE A 127 -21.73 -8.05 8.65
N ASP A 128 -22.14 -7.57 7.47
CA ASP A 128 -23.54 -7.30 7.13
C ASP A 128 -24.26 -6.51 8.24
N SER A 129 -23.64 -5.38 8.61
CA SER A 129 -24.00 -4.58 9.78
C SER A 129 -24.07 -3.09 9.44
N GLY A 130 -24.33 -2.75 8.18
CA GLY A 130 -24.34 -1.38 7.66
C GLY A 130 -25.32 -0.45 8.39
N ASP A 131 -26.35 -1.02 9.03
CA ASP A 131 -27.34 -0.31 9.83
C ASP A 131 -26.93 -0.03 11.28
N GLU A 132 -25.82 -0.60 11.76
CA GLU A 132 -25.34 -0.33 13.10
C GLU A 132 -24.79 1.11 13.21
N PRO A 133 -24.94 1.77 14.38
CA PRO A 133 -24.54 3.17 14.55
C PRO A 133 -23.07 3.43 14.19
N ASP A 134 -22.17 2.50 14.47
CA ASP A 134 -20.74 2.66 14.17
C ASP A 134 -20.43 2.51 12.68
N ALA A 135 -21.10 1.60 11.98
CA ALA A 135 -21.01 1.49 10.52
C ALA A 135 -21.52 2.77 9.84
N ARG A 136 -22.68 3.29 10.25
CA ARG A 136 -23.26 4.54 9.71
C ARG A 136 -22.39 5.77 9.99
N LYS A 137 -21.61 5.80 11.07
CA LYS A 137 -20.65 6.90 11.31
C LYS A 137 -19.64 6.99 10.18
N LEU A 138 -19.11 5.86 9.72
CA LEU A 138 -18.14 5.81 8.63
C LEU A 138 -18.81 5.88 7.25
N ALA A 139 -19.84 5.07 6.99
CA ALA A 139 -20.45 4.95 5.66
C ALA A 139 -21.40 6.10 5.29
N GLY A 140 -22.02 6.73 6.29
CA GLY A 140 -23.21 7.54 6.07
C GLY A 140 -24.47 6.68 5.92
N GLU A 141 -25.60 7.33 5.63
CA GLU A 141 -26.90 6.64 5.53
C GLU A 141 -27.06 5.91 4.20
N GLY A 142 -27.70 4.74 4.22
CA GLY A 142 -28.09 3.99 3.02
C GLY A 142 -26.93 3.35 2.26
N ALA A 143 -25.97 2.75 2.98
CA ALA A 143 -24.98 1.88 2.37
C ALA A 143 -25.68 0.77 1.52
N PRO A 144 -25.12 0.39 0.36
CA PRO A 144 -25.74 -0.60 -0.53
C PRO A 144 -25.76 -1.99 0.10
N GLN A 145 -26.97 -2.52 0.36
CA GLN A 145 -27.17 -3.84 0.95
C GLN A 145 -26.70 -4.97 0.03
N ASP A 146 -26.91 -4.83 -1.27
CA ASP A 146 -26.43 -5.77 -2.29
C ASP A 146 -24.90 -5.91 -2.28
N LEU A 147 -24.17 -4.82 -2.05
CA LEU A 147 -22.72 -4.86 -1.86
C LEU A 147 -22.33 -5.57 -0.55
N ALA A 148 -23.09 -5.35 0.53
CA ALA A 148 -22.87 -6.03 1.81
C ALA A 148 -23.12 -7.53 1.67
N ASP A 149 -24.23 -7.93 1.05
CA ASP A 149 -24.58 -9.33 0.78
C ASP A 149 -23.47 -10.03 -0.02
N ALA A 150 -22.94 -9.37 -1.05
CA ALA A 150 -21.88 -9.92 -1.88
C ALA A 150 -20.56 -10.10 -1.10
N MET A 151 -20.13 -9.08 -0.35
CA MET A 151 -18.89 -9.13 0.42
C MET A 151 -19.00 -10.09 1.62
N HIS A 152 -20.07 -10.00 2.39
CA HIS A 152 -20.35 -10.90 3.50
C HIS A 152 -20.42 -12.36 3.01
N GLY A 153 -21.16 -12.62 1.93
CA GLY A 153 -21.25 -13.94 1.32
C GLY A 153 -19.89 -14.50 0.88
N ALA A 154 -19.00 -13.65 0.34
CA ALA A 154 -17.64 -14.06 0.01
C ALA A 154 -16.80 -14.43 1.23
N TRP A 155 -16.88 -13.64 2.30
CA TRP A 155 -16.20 -13.94 3.57
C TRP A 155 -16.71 -15.25 4.19
N VAL A 156 -18.03 -15.47 4.20
CA VAL A 156 -18.62 -16.73 4.68
C VAL A 156 -18.13 -17.90 3.84
N ARG A 157 -18.20 -17.83 2.50
CA ARG A 157 -17.69 -18.89 1.60
C ARG A 157 -16.21 -19.18 1.84
N PHE A 158 -15.38 -18.17 2.05
CA PHE A 158 -13.98 -18.39 2.35
C PHE A 158 -13.79 -19.16 3.66
N VAL A 159 -14.52 -18.80 4.72
CA VAL A 159 -14.44 -19.47 6.02
C VAL A 159 -14.97 -20.91 5.97
N THR A 160 -16.03 -21.18 5.20
CA THR A 160 -16.64 -22.51 5.12
C THR A 160 -15.96 -23.43 4.12
N ASP A 161 -15.55 -22.90 2.96
CA ASP A 161 -15.16 -23.68 1.79
C ASP A 161 -13.68 -23.47 1.40
N GLY A 162 -13.00 -22.48 1.99
CA GLY A 162 -11.61 -22.13 1.68
C GLY A 162 -11.43 -21.34 0.38
N SER A 163 -12.53 -20.92 -0.27
CA SER A 163 -12.51 -20.05 -1.44
C SER A 163 -13.66 -19.04 -1.39
N PRO A 164 -13.40 -17.75 -1.62
CA PRO A 164 -14.45 -16.73 -1.60
C PRO A 164 -15.26 -16.66 -2.91
N GLY A 165 -14.84 -17.38 -3.96
CA GLY A 165 -15.54 -17.46 -5.25
C GLY A 165 -14.88 -16.72 -6.42
N TRP A 166 -13.65 -16.24 -6.27
CA TRP A 166 -12.86 -15.65 -7.36
C TRP A 166 -11.46 -16.29 -7.48
N GLU A 167 -10.70 -15.83 -8.46
CA GLU A 167 -9.38 -16.35 -8.81
C GLU A 167 -8.38 -16.18 -7.66
N ARG A 168 -7.49 -17.18 -7.54
CA ARG A 168 -6.44 -17.18 -6.53
C ARG A 168 -5.36 -16.21 -6.96
N TRP A 169 -4.71 -15.57 -5.99
CA TRP A 169 -3.54 -14.74 -6.25
C TRP A 169 -2.47 -15.52 -7.01
N ASP A 170 -1.99 -14.91 -8.10
CA ASP A 170 -0.93 -15.42 -8.96
C ASP A 170 -0.17 -14.25 -9.61
N ALA A 171 0.67 -14.53 -10.61
CA ALA A 171 1.47 -13.52 -11.30
C ALA A 171 0.66 -12.46 -12.09
N HIS A 172 -0.65 -12.66 -12.28
CA HIS A 172 -1.55 -11.68 -12.88
C HIS A 172 -2.23 -10.79 -11.81
N HIS A 173 -1.97 -11.05 -10.54
CA HIS A 173 -2.48 -10.28 -9.40
C HIS A 173 -4.01 -10.05 -9.45
N PRO A 174 -4.85 -11.12 -9.50
CA PRO A 174 -6.30 -10.96 -9.49
C PRO A 174 -6.79 -10.36 -8.16
N VAL A 175 -7.56 -9.28 -8.24
CA VAL A 175 -8.14 -8.55 -7.11
C VAL A 175 -9.65 -8.46 -7.30
N GLN A 176 -10.43 -8.92 -6.32
CA GLN A 176 -11.86 -8.67 -6.28
C GLN A 176 -12.14 -7.22 -5.87
N VAL A 177 -12.76 -6.44 -6.75
CA VAL A 177 -13.11 -5.03 -6.49
C VAL A 177 -14.56 -4.94 -6.00
N TYR A 178 -14.75 -4.28 -4.86
CA TYR A 178 -16.05 -3.92 -4.29
C TYR A 178 -16.26 -2.41 -4.41
N GLY A 179 -16.72 -1.96 -5.58
CA GLY A 179 -16.91 -0.55 -5.92
C GLY A 179 -18.37 -0.14 -6.04
N ASP A 180 -18.62 0.87 -6.88
CA ASP A 180 -19.97 1.14 -7.39
C ASP A 180 -20.34 0.08 -8.44
N GLY A 181 -21.50 -0.55 -8.26
CA GLY A 181 -21.99 -1.62 -9.15
C GLY A 181 -21.54 -3.02 -8.73
N ASP A 182 -21.68 -3.97 -9.65
CA ASP A 182 -21.43 -5.39 -9.37
C ASP A 182 -19.94 -5.65 -9.06
N PRO A 183 -19.64 -6.46 -8.02
CA PRO A 183 -18.28 -6.87 -7.74
C PRO A 183 -17.66 -7.63 -8.92
N HIS A 184 -16.42 -7.30 -9.26
CA HIS A 184 -15.70 -7.90 -10.39
C HIS A 184 -14.22 -8.11 -10.06
N VAL A 185 -13.54 -8.97 -10.82
CA VAL A 185 -12.09 -9.17 -10.71
C VAL A 185 -11.38 -8.22 -11.66
N GLU A 186 -10.37 -7.51 -11.14
CA GLU A 186 -9.41 -6.73 -11.91
C GLU A 186 -7.99 -7.31 -11.71
N HIS A 187 -7.18 -7.32 -12.77
CA HIS A 187 -5.82 -7.87 -12.74
C HIS A 187 -4.80 -6.76 -12.56
N GLY A 188 -4.01 -6.83 -11.48
CA GLY A 188 -2.94 -5.88 -11.18
C GLY A 188 -3.38 -4.41 -11.05
N PRO A 189 -4.51 -4.07 -10.41
CA PRO A 189 -5.01 -2.69 -10.35
C PRO A 189 -4.04 -1.71 -9.68
N ARG A 190 -3.06 -2.20 -8.92
CA ARG A 190 -2.05 -1.42 -8.19
C ARG A 190 -0.62 -1.65 -8.66
N ASP A 191 -0.41 -2.46 -9.70
CA ASP A 191 0.94 -2.87 -10.09
C ASP A 191 1.83 -1.71 -10.50
N ARG A 192 1.24 -0.67 -11.10
CA ARG A 192 1.97 0.53 -11.54
C ARG A 192 2.51 1.33 -10.36
N GLU A 193 1.69 1.53 -9.33
CA GLU A 193 2.08 2.19 -8.08
C GLU A 193 3.10 1.33 -7.32
N LEU A 194 2.85 0.02 -7.20
CA LEU A 194 3.71 -0.89 -6.44
C LEU A 194 5.09 -1.11 -7.09
N ALA A 195 5.18 -1.05 -8.42
CA ALA A 195 6.45 -1.09 -9.15
C ALA A 195 7.38 0.09 -8.80
N LEU A 196 6.85 1.21 -8.29
CA LEU A 196 7.67 2.33 -7.82
C LEU A 196 8.53 1.93 -6.61
N TRP A 197 8.08 0.95 -5.81
CA TRP A 197 8.71 0.50 -4.57
C TRP A 197 9.70 -0.65 -4.76
N THR A 198 9.72 -1.28 -5.94
CA THR A 198 10.62 -2.40 -6.26
C THR A 198 11.93 -1.94 -6.92
N THR A 199 12.04 -0.67 -7.29
CA THR A 199 13.30 -0.10 -7.78
C THR A 199 14.27 -0.01 -6.61
N PRO A 200 15.45 -0.65 -6.66
CA PRO A 200 16.47 -0.47 -5.63
C PRO A 200 16.72 1.02 -5.46
N ALA A 201 16.71 1.50 -4.21
CA ALA A 201 17.26 2.82 -3.95
C ALA A 201 18.66 2.87 -4.60
N PRO A 202 19.02 3.93 -5.35
CA PRO A 202 20.40 4.06 -5.79
C PRO A 202 21.28 3.92 -4.56
N GLU A 203 22.27 3.02 -4.62
CA GLU A 203 23.26 2.90 -3.54
C GLU A 203 23.74 4.31 -3.20
N ASP A 204 23.53 4.71 -1.94
CA ASP A 204 24.09 5.95 -1.45
C ASP A 204 25.60 5.85 -1.72
N PRO A 205 26.21 6.75 -2.51
CA PRO A 205 27.63 6.67 -2.78
C PRO A 205 28.33 6.70 -1.42
N ALA A 206 29.09 5.64 -1.12
CA ALA A 206 29.78 5.47 0.15
C ALA A 206 30.37 6.82 0.60
N PRO A 207 30.14 7.24 1.87
CA PRO A 207 30.52 8.57 2.31
C PRO A 207 31.97 8.82 1.94
N ALA A 208 32.19 9.87 1.14
CA ALA A 208 33.52 10.20 0.69
C ALA A 208 34.43 10.32 1.91
N PRO A 209 35.61 9.66 1.93
CA PRO A 209 36.49 9.72 3.08
C PRO A 209 36.86 11.17 3.38
N PRO A 210 36.98 11.56 4.66
CA PRO A 210 37.30 12.92 5.05
C PRO A 210 38.55 13.42 4.32
N PRO A 211 38.65 14.74 4.04
CA PRO A 211 39.67 15.32 3.17
C PRO A 211 41.11 14.97 3.59
N GLU A 212 41.33 14.61 4.85
CA GLU A 212 42.64 14.20 5.36
C GLU A 212 43.10 12.84 4.80
N LEU A 213 42.19 11.89 4.57
CA LEU A 213 42.49 10.58 3.98
C LEU A 213 42.71 10.63 2.46
N ARG A 214 42.11 11.62 1.77
CA ARG A 214 42.36 11.86 0.34
C ARG A 214 43.81 12.25 0.06
N SER A 215 44.46 12.96 1.00
CA SER A 215 45.87 13.35 0.86
C SER A 215 46.81 12.15 1.02
N VAL A 216 46.51 11.23 1.95
CA VAL A 216 47.30 10.02 2.23
C VAL A 216 47.22 9.03 1.06
N VAL A 217 46.03 8.79 0.51
CA VAL A 217 45.83 7.88 -0.63
C VAL A 217 46.50 8.41 -1.91
N ARG A 218 46.48 9.74 -2.16
CA ARG A 218 47.22 10.35 -3.28
C ARG A 218 48.74 10.26 -3.09
N ARG A 219 49.24 10.38 -1.86
CA ARG A 219 50.68 10.32 -1.55
C ARG A 219 51.22 8.90 -1.72
N LEU A 220 50.46 7.88 -1.33
CA LEU A 220 50.84 6.47 -1.50
C LEU A 220 50.85 6.02 -2.96
N ARG A 221 49.92 6.51 -3.80
CA ARG A 221 49.91 6.21 -5.24
C ARG A 221 51.08 6.85 -6.02
N ARG A 222 51.60 8.00 -5.59
CA ARG A 222 52.78 8.63 -6.22
C ARG A 222 54.11 7.96 -5.83
N VAL A 223 54.21 7.38 -4.64
CA VAL A 223 55.44 6.69 -4.18
C VAL A 223 55.58 5.30 -4.81
N GLY A 224 54.47 4.62 -5.12
CA GLY A 224 54.49 3.31 -5.80
C GLY A 224 54.84 3.35 -7.30
N ALA A 225 54.75 4.51 -7.95
CA ALA A 225 55.06 4.67 -9.38
C ALA A 225 56.55 5.00 -9.66
N LEU A 226 57.36 5.25 -8.63
CA LEU A 226 58.78 5.61 -8.75
C LEU A 226 59.74 4.47 -8.35
N ARG A 227 59.25 3.23 -8.26
CA ARG A 227 60.06 2.02 -8.02
C ARG A 227 59.70 0.90 -9.00
N ARG A 228 59.83 1.18 -10.29
CA ARG A 228 60.00 0.17 -11.34
C ARG A 228 60.82 0.81 -12.46
N ASP A 229 62.13 0.70 -12.31
CA ASP A 229 63.14 0.56 -13.37
C ASP A 229 64.27 -0.28 -12.76
#